data_AF-A0A803L7V3-F1
#
_entry.id   AF-A0A803L7V3-F1
#
_cell.length_a   1.000
_cell.length_b   1.000
_cell.length_c   1.000
_cell.angle_alpha   90.00
_cell.angle_beta   90.00
_cell.angle_gamma   90.00
#
_symmetry.space_group_name_H-M   'P 1'
#
loop_
_entity.id
_entity.type
_entity.pdbx_description
1 polymer ?
#
loop_
_entity_poly.entity_id
_entity_poly.type
_entity_poly.pdbx_seq_one_letter_code
_entity_poly.pdbx_strand_id
1 'polypeptide(L)'
;MFGFTKGCLKMQRWDELAQFFSNNGALVTFGLNALTGREKVKDDDLYIGDWNYQNAQDFINYNIFKGHKIDSYELGRIEAEQYAKDMVVLKEIVKKSYPNPMTRPKVLGPGGFFDEKWFSTFLQQSGPNVVDGLTHHIYNLGAGVDKDLINKVQDPNFLTLVAQTYKDVSRVVDRFGLWSEAWVGESGGAFNSGGKNVSNTFADGYWYLDQLGMTASLNHKPGVTLLLINMSNSTTFNVDLVNDHNLFPEPRMTNTRPWLQEREEYHITPKDGNIRSNQVLLNGKLLTLTQTSNIPEMKPVFVTTFSPIKIAPHSFVFVTIRNLQAPA
;
A
#
# COMPACT_ATOMS: atom_id res chain seq x y z
N MET A 1 2.47 26.01 11.40
CA MET A 1 1.04 25.67 11.46
C MET A 1 0.45 25.89 10.08
N PHE A 2 0.02 24.82 9.41
CA PHE A 2 -0.45 24.87 8.02
C PHE A 2 -1.78 25.65 7.96
N GLY A 3 -1.91 26.57 6.99
CA GLY A 3 -3.07 27.46 6.85
C GLY A 3 -4.29 26.77 6.25
N PHE A 4 -4.82 25.74 6.93
CA PHE A 4 -6.01 25.03 6.47
C PHE A 4 -7.26 25.90 6.57
N THR A 5 -8.07 25.88 5.52
CA THR A 5 -9.35 26.57 5.46
C THR A 5 -10.49 25.57 5.33
N LYS A 6 -11.71 25.98 5.75
CA LYS A 6 -12.91 25.20 5.45
C LYS A 6 -13.12 25.11 3.95
N GLY A 7 -13.53 23.95 3.46
CA GLY A 7 -13.89 23.70 2.06
C GLY A 7 -15.10 22.79 1.97
N CYS A 8 -15.81 22.84 0.83
CA CYS A 8 -16.96 21.99 0.57
C CYS A 8 -16.78 21.25 -0.76
N LEU A 9 -17.02 19.94 -0.76
CA LEU A 9 -17.15 19.13 -1.97
C LEU A 9 -18.58 19.24 -2.50
N LYS A 10 -18.76 19.81 -3.69
CA LYS A 10 -20.08 19.91 -4.33
C LYS A 10 -20.54 18.52 -4.78
N MET A 11 -21.83 18.21 -4.64
CA MET A 11 -22.38 16.91 -5.05
C MET A 11 -22.19 16.63 -6.55
N GLN A 12 -22.28 17.65 -7.42
CA GLN A 12 -21.94 17.50 -8.83
C GLN A 12 -20.49 17.03 -9.04
N ARG A 13 -19.53 17.60 -8.31
CA ARG A 13 -18.13 17.18 -8.39
C ARG A 13 -17.95 15.76 -7.87
N TRP A 14 -18.70 15.39 -6.85
CA TRP A 14 -18.71 14.03 -6.34
C TRP A 14 -19.28 13.03 -7.36
N ASP A 15 -20.38 13.36 -8.05
CA ASP A 15 -20.93 12.54 -9.13
C ASP A 15 -19.89 12.28 -10.24
N GLU A 16 -19.14 13.31 -10.65
CA GLU A 16 -18.05 13.18 -11.63
C GLU A 16 -16.96 12.22 -11.16
N LEU A 17 -16.56 12.29 -9.88
CA LEU A 17 -15.56 11.41 -9.29
C LEU A 17 -16.08 9.97 -9.18
N ALA A 18 -17.31 9.77 -8.69
CA ALA A 18 -17.93 8.46 -8.58
C ALA A 18 -18.06 7.78 -9.95
N GLN A 19 -18.45 8.52 -10.99
CA GLN A 19 -18.49 8.02 -12.36
C GLN A 19 -17.09 7.65 -12.86
N PHE A 20 -16.09 8.50 -12.61
CA PHE A 20 -14.71 8.20 -12.96
C PHE A 20 -14.21 6.91 -12.31
N PHE A 21 -14.45 6.71 -11.00
CA PHE A 21 -14.05 5.50 -10.30
C PHE A 21 -14.76 4.26 -10.87
N SER A 22 -16.07 4.35 -11.10
CA SER A 22 -16.85 3.26 -11.67
C SER A 22 -16.36 2.88 -13.08
N ASN A 23 -16.04 3.85 -13.92
CA ASN A 23 -15.55 3.61 -15.28
C ASN A 23 -14.19 2.91 -15.30
N ASN A 24 -13.40 3.07 -14.24
CA ASN A 24 -12.05 2.49 -14.13
C ASN A 24 -12.00 1.27 -13.19
N GLY A 25 -13.15 0.78 -12.71
CA GLY A 25 -13.23 -0.38 -11.83
C GLY A 25 -12.58 -0.17 -10.46
N ALA A 26 -12.41 1.07 -10.01
CA ALA A 26 -11.80 1.38 -8.73
C ALA A 26 -12.79 1.12 -7.58
N LEU A 27 -12.30 0.48 -6.51
CA LEU A 27 -13.00 0.38 -5.23
C LEU A 27 -12.68 1.61 -4.38
N VAL A 28 -13.71 2.29 -3.88
CA VAL A 28 -13.56 3.61 -3.29
C VAL A 28 -13.70 3.54 -1.77
N THR A 29 -12.67 4.04 -1.09
CA THR A 29 -12.73 4.40 0.34
C THR A 29 -12.92 5.91 0.45
N PHE A 30 -13.89 6.36 1.25
CA PHE A 30 -14.13 7.80 1.44
C PHE A 30 -13.89 8.25 2.88
N GLY A 31 -12.99 9.21 3.06
CA GLY A 31 -12.70 9.83 4.36
C GLY A 31 -13.74 10.88 4.75
N LEU A 32 -14.42 10.66 5.88
CA LEU A 32 -15.44 11.54 6.44
C LEU A 32 -14.81 12.56 7.40
N ASN A 33 -15.42 13.74 7.46
CA ASN A 33 -14.95 14.81 8.34
C ASN A 33 -15.36 14.56 9.80
N ALA A 34 -14.38 14.28 10.66
CA ALA A 34 -14.57 14.08 12.10
C ALA A 34 -14.73 15.37 12.90
N LEU A 35 -14.40 16.54 12.32
CA LEU A 35 -14.39 17.82 13.02
C LEU A 35 -15.74 18.54 13.00
N THR A 36 -16.73 18.01 12.28
CA THR A 36 -18.06 18.60 12.21
C THR A 36 -18.74 18.59 13.58
N GLY A 37 -19.19 19.77 14.04
CA GLY A 37 -19.84 19.94 15.34
C GLY A 37 -18.89 20.15 16.53
N ARG A 38 -17.58 20.01 16.31
CA ARG A 38 -16.56 20.16 17.36
C ARG A 38 -16.05 21.59 17.48
N GLU A 39 -15.56 21.93 18.66
CA GLU A 39 -14.92 23.21 18.94
C GLU A 39 -13.40 23.04 19.02
N LYS A 40 -12.66 23.95 18.37
CA LYS A 40 -11.21 23.99 18.47
C LYS A 40 -10.82 24.61 19.82
N VAL A 41 -9.96 23.94 20.58
CA VAL A 41 -9.39 24.50 21.80
C VAL A 41 -8.46 25.66 21.44
N LYS A 42 -8.55 26.77 22.18
CA LYS A 42 -7.67 27.92 21.96
C LYS A 42 -6.22 27.53 22.21
N ASP A 43 -5.33 27.96 21.32
CA ASP A 43 -3.88 27.76 21.39
C ASP A 43 -3.40 26.30 21.31
N ASP A 44 -4.27 25.38 20.90
CA ASP A 44 -3.95 23.96 20.64
C ASP A 44 -4.55 23.54 19.28
N ASP A 45 -4.06 22.46 18.68
CA ASP A 45 -4.65 21.82 17.50
C ASP A 45 -5.73 20.77 17.87
N LEU A 46 -6.09 20.69 19.15
CA LEU A 46 -7.11 19.80 19.69
C LEU A 46 -8.55 20.28 19.39
N TYR A 47 -9.42 19.33 19.06
CA TYR A 47 -10.86 19.54 18.87
C TYR A 47 -11.68 18.71 19.86
N ILE A 48 -12.58 19.37 20.59
CA ILE A 48 -13.41 18.76 21.66
C ILE A 48 -14.90 18.80 21.31
N GLY A 49 -15.68 17.99 22.02
CA GLY A 49 -17.12 17.83 21.83
C GLY A 49 -17.49 16.50 21.19
N ASP A 50 -18.76 16.32 20.84
CA ASP A 50 -19.24 15.14 20.13
C ASP A 50 -19.25 15.36 18.62
N TRP A 51 -19.07 14.28 17.86
CA TRP A 51 -19.14 14.34 16.40
C TRP A 51 -20.58 14.53 15.93
N ASN A 52 -20.83 15.63 15.20
CA ASN A 52 -22.09 15.81 14.49
C ASN A 52 -22.06 15.04 13.17
N TYR A 53 -22.58 13.82 13.20
CA TYR A 53 -22.58 12.88 12.09
C TYR A 53 -23.58 13.19 10.97
N GLN A 54 -24.46 14.19 11.12
CA GLN A 54 -25.56 14.43 10.17
C GLN A 54 -25.05 14.59 8.74
N ASN A 55 -23.98 15.38 8.55
CA ASN A 55 -23.39 15.59 7.22
C ASN A 55 -22.85 14.29 6.59
N ALA A 56 -22.25 13.42 7.39
CA ALA A 56 -21.76 12.12 6.92
C ALA A 56 -22.92 11.17 6.57
N GLN A 57 -23.97 11.14 7.40
CA GLN A 57 -25.16 10.35 7.13
C GLN A 57 -25.89 10.82 5.85
N ASP A 58 -26.01 12.13 5.64
CA ASP A 58 -26.59 12.69 4.42
C ASP A 58 -25.79 12.28 3.18
N PHE A 59 -24.45 12.31 3.26
CA PHE A 59 -23.57 11.86 2.18
C PHE A 59 -23.70 10.36 1.89
N ILE A 60 -23.74 9.52 2.93
CA ILE A 60 -23.96 8.08 2.80
C ILE A 60 -25.30 7.81 2.09
N ASN A 61 -26.37 8.48 2.53
CA ASN A 61 -27.69 8.35 1.92
C ASN A 61 -27.72 8.86 0.48
N TYR A 62 -26.98 9.93 0.17
CA TYR A 62 -26.82 10.43 -1.19
C TYR A 62 -26.18 9.39 -2.11
N ASN A 63 -25.11 8.72 -1.66
CA ASN A 63 -24.48 7.64 -2.41
C ASN A 63 -25.44 6.48 -2.70
N ILE A 64 -26.23 6.07 -1.70
CA ILE A 64 -27.27 5.05 -1.88
C ILE A 64 -28.29 5.50 -2.92
N PHE A 65 -28.81 6.71 -2.79
CA PHE A 65 -29.81 7.27 -3.70
C PHE A 65 -29.31 7.33 -5.15
N LYS A 66 -28.04 7.71 -5.34
CA LYS A 66 -27.42 7.80 -6.67
C LYS A 66 -26.92 6.45 -7.20
N GLY A 67 -26.93 5.40 -6.39
CA GLY A 67 -26.34 4.11 -6.74
C GLY A 67 -24.81 4.12 -6.84
N HIS A 68 -24.15 5.10 -6.21
CA HIS A 68 -22.69 5.14 -6.16
C HIS A 68 -22.17 4.02 -5.27
N LYS A 69 -21.17 3.29 -5.78
CA LYS A 69 -20.52 2.20 -5.05
C LYS A 69 -19.38 2.75 -4.21
N ILE A 70 -19.50 2.56 -2.90
CA ILE A 70 -18.46 2.87 -1.92
C ILE A 70 -18.08 1.55 -1.26
N ASP A 71 -16.79 1.24 -1.28
CA ASP A 71 -16.25 0.02 -0.69
C ASP A 71 -16.08 0.18 0.83
N SER A 72 -15.64 1.36 1.27
CA SER A 72 -15.49 1.63 2.69
C SER A 72 -15.54 3.12 3.06
N TYR A 73 -15.72 3.40 4.34
CA TYR A 73 -15.65 4.74 4.92
C TYR A 73 -14.57 4.79 6.00
N GLU A 74 -13.83 5.90 6.03
CA GLU A 74 -12.92 6.27 7.11
C GLU A 74 -13.41 7.54 7.81
N LEU A 75 -12.90 7.80 9.01
CA LEU A 75 -13.17 9.02 9.76
C LEU A 75 -11.84 9.71 10.11
N GLY A 76 -11.80 11.04 10.04
CA GLY A 76 -10.60 11.79 10.45
C GLY A 76 -10.20 11.54 11.91
N ARG A 77 -8.90 11.38 12.17
CA ARG A 77 -8.37 11.05 13.50
C ARG A 77 -8.49 12.22 14.48
N ILE A 78 -8.90 11.91 15.71
CA ILE A 78 -8.88 12.79 16.90
C ILE A 78 -8.27 12.03 18.10
N GLU A 79 -8.52 12.44 19.34
CA GLU A 79 -8.11 11.67 20.53
C GLU A 79 -8.78 10.28 20.60
N ALA A 80 -8.01 9.27 21.02
CA ALA A 80 -8.35 7.86 20.84
C ALA A 80 -9.71 7.45 21.45
N GLU A 81 -9.99 7.88 22.67
CA GLU A 81 -11.23 7.50 23.37
C GLU A 81 -12.48 8.09 22.71
N GLN A 82 -12.41 9.35 22.29
CA GLN A 82 -13.53 9.98 21.60
C GLN A 82 -13.67 9.41 20.18
N TYR A 83 -12.54 9.19 19.48
CA TYR A 83 -12.53 8.57 18.17
C TYR A 83 -13.18 7.19 18.20
N ALA A 84 -12.90 6.38 19.22
CA ALA A 84 -13.54 5.08 19.42
C ALA A 84 -15.07 5.18 19.49
N LYS A 85 -15.61 6.12 20.27
CA LYS A 85 -17.06 6.38 20.37
C LYS A 85 -17.65 6.79 19.03
N ASP A 86 -16.98 7.69 18.32
CA ASP A 86 -17.44 8.17 17.01
C ASP A 86 -17.45 7.04 15.97
N MET A 87 -16.47 6.14 16.01
CA MET A 87 -16.40 4.97 15.14
C MET A 87 -17.52 3.96 15.40
N VAL A 88 -17.95 3.78 16.65
CA VAL A 88 -19.15 3.00 16.97
C VAL A 88 -20.38 3.62 16.30
N VAL A 89 -20.54 4.94 16.41
CA VAL A 89 -21.65 5.67 15.78
C VAL A 89 -21.60 5.51 14.25
N LEU A 90 -20.43 5.67 13.63
CA LEU A 90 -20.25 5.48 12.19
C LEU A 90 -20.64 4.05 11.76
N LYS A 91 -20.21 3.02 12.50
CA LYS A 91 -20.55 1.62 12.20
C LYS A 91 -22.06 1.40 12.23
N GLU A 92 -22.76 1.97 13.21
CA GLU A 92 -24.21 1.84 13.31
C GLU A 92 -24.94 2.59 12.18
N ILE A 93 -24.46 3.78 11.78
CA ILE A 93 -24.98 4.49 10.61
C ILE A 93 -24.82 3.63 9.35
N VAL A 94 -23.64 3.08 9.09
CA VAL A 94 -23.37 2.23 7.92
C VAL A 94 -24.23 0.97 7.96
N LYS A 95 -24.38 0.30 9.11
CA LYS A 95 -25.24 -0.89 9.25
C LYS A 95 -26.71 -0.59 8.98
N LYS A 96 -27.20 0.56 9.45
CA LYS A 96 -28.59 0.99 9.26
C LYS A 96 -28.86 1.37 7.80
N SER A 97 -27.95 2.12 7.17
CA SER A 97 -28.11 2.56 5.78
C SER A 97 -27.90 1.43 4.77
N TYR A 98 -27.04 0.44 5.08
CA TYR A 98 -26.77 -0.73 4.23
C TYR A 98 -27.14 -2.04 4.96
N PRO A 99 -28.41 -2.48 4.91
CA PRO A 99 -28.86 -3.63 5.70
C PRO A 99 -28.29 -4.98 5.22
N ASN A 100 -27.93 -5.11 3.93
CA ASN A 100 -27.32 -6.32 3.39
C ASN A 100 -25.81 -6.39 3.72
N PRO A 101 -25.35 -7.34 4.56
CA PRO A 101 -23.93 -7.46 4.91
C PRO A 101 -23.01 -7.74 3.71
N MET A 102 -23.51 -8.38 2.65
CA MET A 102 -22.71 -8.76 1.47
C MET A 102 -22.30 -7.57 0.60
N THR A 103 -23.03 -6.46 0.70
CA THR A 103 -22.79 -5.24 -0.08
C THR A 103 -22.57 -4.04 0.83
N ARG A 104 -22.43 -4.27 2.14
CA ARG A 104 -22.24 -3.21 3.13
C ARG A 104 -20.81 -2.70 3.04
N PRO A 105 -20.60 -1.37 2.92
CA PRO A 105 -19.26 -0.80 2.98
C PRO A 105 -18.56 -1.11 4.30
N LYS A 106 -17.24 -1.32 4.25
CA LYS A 106 -16.42 -1.46 5.45
C LYS A 106 -16.26 -0.12 6.19
N VAL A 107 -15.91 -0.19 7.46
CA VAL A 107 -15.51 0.94 8.30
C VAL A 107 -14.05 0.76 8.68
N LEU A 108 -13.20 1.66 8.19
CA LEU A 108 -11.75 1.63 8.36
C LEU A 108 -11.28 2.81 9.22
N GLY A 109 -10.08 2.72 9.77
CA GLY A 109 -9.45 3.80 10.53
C GLY A 109 -8.34 3.27 11.44
N PRO A 110 -7.60 4.14 12.13
CA PRO A 110 -7.76 5.60 12.19
C PRO A 110 -7.01 6.40 11.13
N GLY A 111 -6.14 5.75 10.35
CA GLY A 111 -5.10 6.45 9.62
C GLY A 111 -4.10 7.17 10.55
N GLY A 112 -3.33 8.09 9.99
CA GLY A 112 -2.21 8.75 10.68
C GLY A 112 -1.09 7.80 11.10
N PHE A 113 -0.05 8.35 11.73
CA PHE A 113 1.10 7.58 12.17
C PHE A 113 0.76 6.65 13.34
N PHE A 114 1.35 5.46 13.32
CA PHE A 114 1.17 4.48 14.38
C PHE A 114 1.72 5.00 15.72
N ASP A 115 0.90 4.87 16.75
CA ASP A 115 1.26 5.06 18.16
C ASP A 115 0.61 3.93 18.94
N GLU A 116 1.41 3.08 19.61
CA GLU A 116 0.92 1.84 20.21
C GLU A 116 -0.16 2.10 21.27
N LYS A 117 0.01 3.13 22.09
CA LYS A 117 -0.95 3.47 23.15
C LYS A 117 -2.26 3.98 22.57
N TRP A 118 -2.20 4.88 21.59
CA TRP A 118 -3.37 5.42 20.92
C TRP A 118 -4.15 4.31 20.22
N PHE A 119 -3.47 3.46 19.43
CA PHE A 119 -4.12 2.41 18.65
C PHE A 119 -4.71 1.30 19.53
N SER A 120 -4.00 0.91 20.60
CA SER A 120 -4.54 -0.05 21.57
C SER A 120 -5.76 0.50 22.30
N THR A 121 -5.71 1.77 22.75
CA THR A 121 -6.84 2.43 23.42
C THR A 121 -8.04 2.52 22.48
N PHE A 122 -7.81 2.92 21.22
CA PHE A 122 -8.86 2.97 20.21
C PHE A 122 -9.57 1.62 20.04
N LEU A 123 -8.84 0.53 19.78
CA LEU A 123 -9.44 -0.79 19.57
C LEU A 123 -10.16 -1.32 20.81
N GLN A 124 -9.56 -1.15 21.99
CA GLN A 124 -10.16 -1.56 23.26
C GLN A 124 -11.50 -0.85 23.52
N GLN A 125 -11.55 0.47 23.27
CA GLN A 125 -12.71 1.29 23.54
C GLN A 125 -13.78 1.16 22.45
N SER A 126 -13.41 0.94 21.18
CA SER A 126 -14.38 0.76 20.10
C SER A 126 -15.05 -0.60 20.21
N GLY A 127 -14.31 -1.62 20.65
CA GLY A 127 -14.82 -2.97 20.85
C GLY A 127 -15.02 -3.76 19.54
N PRO A 128 -15.54 -4.99 19.66
CA PRO A 128 -15.55 -5.98 18.60
C PRO A 128 -16.41 -5.59 17.39
N ASN A 129 -15.89 -5.88 16.19
CA ASN A 129 -16.58 -5.72 14.89
C ASN A 129 -16.97 -4.28 14.53
N VAL A 130 -16.42 -3.27 15.21
CA VAL A 130 -16.62 -1.86 14.85
C VAL A 130 -15.74 -1.46 13.67
N VAL A 131 -14.46 -1.83 13.73
CA VAL A 131 -13.43 -1.47 12.74
C VAL A 131 -13.06 -2.69 11.92
N ASP A 132 -13.40 -2.68 10.63
CA ASP A 132 -13.15 -3.81 9.72
C ASP A 132 -11.69 -3.89 9.27
N GLY A 133 -10.96 -2.76 9.28
CA GLY A 133 -9.52 -2.70 9.00
C GLY A 133 -8.84 -1.55 9.74
N LEU A 134 -7.73 -1.86 10.40
CA LEU A 134 -6.94 -0.93 11.18
C LEU A 134 -5.91 -0.24 10.29
N THR A 135 -6.21 0.97 9.84
CA THR A 135 -5.37 1.73 8.91
C THR A 135 -4.34 2.60 9.62
N HIS A 136 -3.13 2.65 9.06
CA HIS A 136 -2.04 3.52 9.52
C HIS A 136 -1.25 4.08 8.31
N HIS A 137 -0.50 5.16 8.55
CA HIS A 137 0.26 5.86 7.52
C HIS A 137 1.76 5.56 7.63
N ILE A 138 2.45 5.47 6.49
CA ILE A 138 3.89 5.20 6.42
C ILE A 138 4.62 6.26 5.58
N TYR A 139 5.61 6.92 6.20
CA TYR A 139 6.53 7.87 5.57
C TYR A 139 7.94 7.75 6.16
N ASN A 140 8.57 6.58 5.99
CA ASN A 140 9.79 6.21 6.72
C ASN A 140 11.06 6.93 6.25
N LEU A 141 11.10 7.55 5.06
CA LEU A 141 12.27 8.32 4.61
C LEU A 141 12.39 9.71 5.26
N GLY A 142 11.29 10.23 5.81
CA GLY A 142 11.24 11.55 6.45
C GLY A 142 10.65 12.65 5.55
N ALA A 143 11.10 13.89 5.71
CA ALA A 143 10.51 15.04 5.01
C ALA A 143 11.00 15.13 3.55
N GLY A 144 10.13 15.50 2.62
CA GLY A 144 10.49 15.69 1.20
C GLY A 144 11.55 16.77 0.94
N VAL A 145 11.74 17.72 1.87
CA VAL A 145 12.76 18.77 1.79
C VAL A 145 14.15 18.30 2.25
N ASP A 146 14.26 17.09 2.79
CA ASP A 146 15.53 16.54 3.26
C ASP A 146 16.52 16.36 2.10
N LYS A 147 17.72 16.93 2.25
CA LYS A 147 18.78 16.86 1.24
C LYS A 147 19.40 15.47 1.15
N ASP A 148 19.34 14.71 2.24
CA ASP A 148 19.89 13.35 2.33
C ASP A 148 18.88 12.27 1.93
N LEU A 149 17.69 12.67 1.46
CA LEU A 149 16.65 11.73 1.05
C LEU A 149 17.13 10.71 0.01
N ILE A 150 17.99 11.14 -0.92
CA ILE A 150 18.59 10.25 -1.92
C ILE A 150 19.50 9.19 -1.29
N ASN A 151 20.16 9.48 -0.17
CA ASN A 151 21.05 8.56 0.50
C ASN A 151 20.21 7.55 1.30
N LYS A 152 19.17 8.05 1.99
CA LYS A 152 18.24 7.23 2.77
C LYS A 152 17.50 6.20 1.93
N VAL A 153 17.01 6.58 0.75
CA VAL A 153 16.27 5.67 -0.14
C VAL A 153 17.15 4.55 -0.72
N GLN A 154 18.48 4.73 -0.69
CA GLN A 154 19.46 3.74 -1.15
C GLN A 154 20.06 2.92 0.00
N ASP A 155 19.71 3.21 1.25
CA ASP A 155 20.24 2.50 2.41
C ASP A 155 19.24 1.40 2.84
N PRO A 156 19.53 0.12 2.56
CA PRO A 156 18.62 -0.98 2.91
C PRO A 156 18.43 -1.13 4.43
N ASN A 157 19.43 -0.73 5.24
CA ASN A 157 19.28 -0.78 6.69
C ASN A 157 18.29 0.29 7.16
N PHE A 158 18.35 1.48 6.54
CA PHE A 158 17.40 2.54 6.81
C PHE A 158 15.97 2.15 6.41
N LEU A 159 15.80 1.55 5.22
CA LEU A 159 14.49 1.08 4.75
C LEU A 159 13.89 0.01 5.69
N THR A 160 14.72 -0.91 6.18
CA THR A 160 14.30 -2.02 7.06
C THR A 160 13.75 -1.55 8.42
N LEU A 161 14.08 -0.34 8.89
CA LEU A 161 13.65 0.15 10.21
C LEU A 161 12.13 0.13 10.39
N VAL A 162 11.37 0.37 9.31
CA VAL A 162 9.89 0.39 9.34
C VAL A 162 9.27 -0.98 9.57
N ALA A 163 10.02 -2.07 9.37
CA ALA A 163 9.54 -3.42 9.63
C ALA A 163 9.08 -3.60 11.08
N GLN A 164 9.70 -2.89 12.02
CA GLN A 164 9.28 -2.92 13.42
C GLN A 164 7.87 -2.32 13.60
N THR A 165 7.57 -1.20 12.93
CA THR A 165 6.23 -0.59 12.94
C THR A 165 5.17 -1.57 12.43
N TYR A 166 5.43 -2.27 11.31
CA TYR A 166 4.50 -3.28 10.81
C TYR A 166 4.25 -4.41 11.82
N LYS A 167 5.31 -4.92 12.44
CA LYS A 167 5.20 -5.95 13.50
C LYS A 167 4.39 -5.45 14.71
N ASP A 168 4.57 -4.19 15.09
CA ASP A 168 3.88 -3.61 16.23
C ASP A 168 2.40 -3.37 15.93
N VAL A 169 2.05 -2.90 14.72
CA VAL A 169 0.64 -2.80 14.27
C VAL A 169 -0.02 -4.18 14.28
N SER A 170 0.63 -5.19 13.68
CA SER A 170 0.11 -6.56 13.70
C SER A 170 -0.09 -7.07 15.14
N ARG A 171 0.86 -6.84 16.04
CA ARG A 171 0.73 -7.24 17.45
C ARG A 171 -0.45 -6.55 18.15
N VAL A 172 -0.71 -5.28 17.84
CA VAL A 172 -1.86 -4.55 18.38
C VAL A 172 -3.17 -5.15 17.86
N VAL A 173 -3.25 -5.48 16.57
CA VAL A 173 -4.41 -6.17 15.97
C VAL A 173 -4.62 -7.53 16.64
N ASP A 174 -3.59 -8.36 16.75
CA ASP A 174 -3.66 -9.70 17.35
C ASP A 174 -4.15 -9.67 18.81
N ARG A 175 -3.83 -8.60 19.55
CA ARG A 175 -4.20 -8.46 20.97
C ARG A 175 -5.57 -7.84 21.19
N PHE A 176 -5.91 -6.81 20.42
CA PHE A 176 -7.04 -5.93 20.73
C PHE A 176 -8.09 -5.87 19.63
N GLY A 177 -7.85 -6.49 18.47
CA GLY A 177 -8.71 -6.36 17.30
C GLY A 177 -8.75 -7.61 16.43
N LEU A 178 -8.97 -8.80 17.02
CA LEU A 178 -9.04 -10.09 16.31
C LEU A 178 -10.08 -10.16 15.17
N TRP A 179 -10.98 -9.19 15.07
CA TRP A 179 -11.97 -9.02 14.00
C TRP A 179 -11.52 -8.08 12.88
N SER A 180 -10.33 -7.50 13.01
CA SER A 180 -9.77 -6.47 12.12
C SER A 180 -8.45 -6.96 11.54
N GLU A 181 -7.94 -6.23 10.54
CA GLU A 181 -6.67 -6.53 9.89
C GLU A 181 -5.81 -5.26 9.80
N ALA A 182 -4.50 -5.41 9.86
CA ALA A 182 -3.56 -4.30 9.71
C ALA A 182 -3.48 -3.85 8.25
N TRP A 183 -3.82 -2.59 7.98
CA TRP A 183 -3.84 -2.01 6.63
C TRP A 183 -2.94 -0.77 6.57
N VAL A 184 -2.16 -0.62 5.49
CA VAL A 184 -1.50 0.65 5.19
C VAL A 184 -2.48 1.51 4.41
N GLY A 185 -3.11 2.49 5.07
CA GLY A 185 -4.17 3.32 4.49
C GLY A 185 -3.64 4.47 3.63
N GLU A 186 -2.43 4.93 3.92
CA GLU A 186 -1.72 5.98 3.17
C GLU A 186 -0.22 5.70 3.29
N SER A 187 0.52 5.84 2.19
CA SER A 187 1.97 5.72 2.25
C SER A 187 2.69 6.54 1.18
N GLY A 188 3.93 6.84 1.46
CA GLY A 188 4.90 7.41 0.53
C GLY A 188 6.29 7.28 1.13
N GLY A 189 7.35 7.36 0.32
CA GLY A 189 8.70 7.37 0.88
C GLY A 189 8.88 8.53 1.87
N ALA A 190 8.55 9.74 1.41
CA ALA A 190 8.70 10.97 2.19
C ALA A 190 7.38 11.76 2.31
N PHE A 191 7.12 12.30 3.50
CA PHE A 191 5.98 13.18 3.76
C PHE A 191 6.22 14.59 3.20
N ASN A 192 5.22 15.47 3.28
CA ASN A 192 5.24 16.82 2.69
C ASN A 192 5.42 16.81 1.15
N SER A 193 4.68 15.94 0.46
CA SER A 193 4.65 15.81 -1.01
C SER A 193 5.88 15.16 -1.66
N GLY A 194 6.70 14.46 -0.88
CA GLY A 194 7.88 13.77 -1.39
C GLY A 194 9.04 14.69 -1.79
N GLY A 195 10.16 14.10 -2.18
CA GLY A 195 11.34 14.84 -2.61
C GLY A 195 11.38 15.05 -4.11
N LYS A 196 11.55 16.30 -4.56
CA LYS A 196 11.51 16.74 -5.96
C LYS A 196 12.40 15.92 -6.93
N ASN A 197 13.54 15.41 -6.44
CA ASN A 197 14.53 14.69 -7.25
C ASN A 197 14.72 13.24 -6.78
N VAL A 198 13.76 12.71 -6.02
CA VAL A 198 13.79 11.35 -5.47
C VAL A 198 12.44 10.68 -5.70
N SER A 199 11.35 11.22 -5.13
CA SER A 199 10.03 10.57 -5.06
C SER A 199 9.29 10.44 -6.39
N ASN A 200 9.80 11.04 -7.46
CA ASN A 200 9.29 10.94 -8.83
C ASN A 200 10.29 10.28 -9.78
N THR A 201 11.29 9.58 -9.25
CA THR A 201 12.40 8.99 -10.00
C THR A 201 12.51 7.50 -9.76
N PHE A 202 13.33 6.82 -10.55
CA PHE A 202 13.63 5.39 -10.38
C PHE A 202 14.08 5.06 -8.94
N ALA A 203 14.81 5.96 -8.28
CA ALA A 203 15.28 5.77 -6.91
C ALA A 203 14.14 5.52 -5.91
N ASP A 204 12.96 6.12 -6.10
CA ASP A 204 11.81 5.88 -5.20
C ASP A 204 11.31 4.42 -5.27
N GLY A 205 11.57 3.74 -6.40
CA GLY A 205 11.27 2.33 -6.58
C GLY A 205 11.97 1.43 -5.56
N TYR A 206 13.14 1.83 -5.03
CA TYR A 206 13.82 1.10 -3.95
C TYR A 206 12.95 1.03 -2.70
N TRP A 207 12.40 2.16 -2.28
CA TRP A 207 11.47 2.21 -1.16
C TRP A 207 10.16 1.49 -1.51
N TYR A 208 9.54 1.83 -2.64
CA TYR A 208 8.20 1.31 -3.00
C TYR A 208 8.15 -0.22 -3.03
N LEU A 209 9.13 -0.84 -3.70
CA LEU A 209 9.18 -2.29 -3.85
C LEU A 209 9.61 -3.01 -2.56
N ASP A 210 10.45 -2.38 -1.74
CA ASP A 210 10.81 -2.89 -0.42
C ASP A 210 9.62 -2.88 0.55
N GLN A 211 8.85 -1.78 0.60
CA GLN A 211 7.62 -1.71 1.40
C GLN A 211 6.55 -2.71 0.93
N LEU A 212 6.37 -2.83 -0.39
CA LEU A 212 5.45 -3.81 -0.97
C LEU A 212 5.88 -5.24 -0.58
N GLY A 213 7.18 -5.55 -0.66
CA GLY A 213 7.73 -6.84 -0.26
C GLY A 213 7.49 -7.14 1.22
N MET A 214 7.79 -6.19 2.12
CA MET A 214 7.58 -6.35 3.57
C MET A 214 6.11 -6.59 3.91
N THR A 215 5.19 -5.79 3.36
CA THR A 215 3.76 -5.93 3.63
C THR A 215 3.17 -7.21 3.02
N ALA A 216 3.62 -7.63 1.83
CA ALA A 216 3.17 -8.88 1.20
C ALA A 216 3.67 -10.13 1.94
N SER A 217 4.91 -10.10 2.47
CA SER A 217 5.50 -11.21 3.24
C SER A 217 4.72 -11.53 4.52
N LEU A 218 3.92 -10.58 4.99
CA LEU A 218 3.12 -10.71 6.19
C LEU A 218 1.71 -11.28 5.94
N ASN A 219 1.24 -11.52 4.69
CA ASN A 219 -0.06 -12.22 4.55
C ASN A 219 -0.58 -12.81 3.20
N HIS A 220 0.15 -13.29 2.17
CA HIS A 220 -0.55 -13.81 0.96
C HIS A 220 -0.11 -15.15 0.32
N LYS A 221 -1.13 -16.04 0.16
CA LYS A 221 -1.60 -16.94 -0.95
C LYS A 221 -0.61 -17.62 -1.95
N PRO A 222 -0.98 -18.81 -2.52
CA PRO A 222 -0.06 -19.69 -3.27
C PRO A 222 0.41 -19.14 -4.63
N GLY A 223 1.73 -19.07 -4.81
CA GLY A 223 2.46 -18.70 -6.03
C GLY A 223 3.81 -18.06 -5.68
N VAL A 224 4.88 -18.31 -6.45
CA VAL A 224 6.21 -17.71 -6.20
C VAL A 224 6.54 -16.69 -7.28
N THR A 225 6.50 -15.42 -6.90
CA THR A 225 7.14 -14.33 -7.64
C THR A 225 8.34 -13.88 -6.83
N LEU A 226 9.52 -13.88 -7.44
CA LEU A 226 10.72 -13.39 -6.81
C LEU A 226 10.99 -11.96 -7.30
N LEU A 227 11.14 -11.04 -6.35
CA LEU A 227 11.59 -9.67 -6.59
C LEU A 227 13.01 -9.54 -6.05
N LEU A 228 13.94 -9.14 -6.91
CA LEU A 228 15.33 -8.88 -6.56
C LEU A 228 15.65 -7.40 -6.80
N ILE A 229 16.21 -6.75 -5.79
CA ILE A 229 16.55 -5.32 -5.82
C ILE A 229 18.07 -5.19 -5.71
N ASN A 230 18.71 -4.61 -6.72
CA ASN A 230 20.13 -4.26 -6.66
C ASN A 230 20.31 -2.74 -6.53
N MET A 231 20.76 -2.32 -5.34
CA MET A 231 21.06 -0.92 -5.02
C MET A 231 22.53 -0.56 -5.27
N SER A 232 23.40 -1.54 -5.61
CA SER A 232 24.80 -1.27 -5.95
C SER A 232 24.89 -0.48 -7.25
N ASN A 233 25.80 0.49 -7.28
CA ASN A 233 26.07 1.32 -8.45
C ASN A 233 27.09 0.70 -9.43
N SER A 234 27.80 -0.34 -9.02
CA SER A 234 28.90 -0.92 -9.81
C SER A 234 28.82 -2.44 -9.94
N THR A 235 28.11 -3.11 -9.04
CA THR A 235 28.17 -4.58 -8.94
C THR A 235 26.98 -5.22 -9.61
N THR A 236 27.26 -6.17 -10.50
CA THR A 236 26.26 -7.13 -10.99
C THR A 236 26.27 -8.34 -10.08
N PHE A 237 25.10 -8.80 -9.66
CA PHE A 237 24.96 -10.04 -8.91
C PHE A 237 24.43 -11.16 -9.81
N ASN A 238 24.91 -12.38 -9.58
CA ASN A 238 24.34 -13.58 -10.17
C ASN A 238 23.69 -14.38 -9.03
N VAL A 239 22.40 -14.66 -9.16
CA VAL A 239 21.62 -15.41 -8.16
C VAL A 239 21.18 -16.74 -8.77
N ASP A 240 21.61 -17.83 -8.16
CA ASP A 240 21.18 -19.17 -8.55
C ASP A 240 19.92 -19.56 -7.79
N LEU A 241 18.94 -20.08 -8.53
CA LEU A 241 17.73 -20.66 -7.94
C LEU A 241 17.91 -22.16 -7.85
N VAL A 242 18.00 -22.66 -6.62
CA VAL A 242 18.08 -24.10 -6.34
C VAL A 242 16.77 -24.54 -5.71
N ASN A 243 16.09 -25.49 -6.36
CA ASN A 243 14.91 -26.14 -5.79
C ASN A 243 15.37 -27.30 -4.89
N ASP A 244 15.61 -27.01 -3.61
CA ASP A 244 16.15 -27.99 -2.66
C ASP A 244 15.05 -28.73 -1.89
N HIS A 245 14.24 -29.51 -2.61
CA HIS A 245 13.33 -30.49 -2.01
C HIS A 245 13.90 -31.93 -2.03
N ASN A 246 15.17 -32.11 -2.39
CA ASN A 246 15.77 -33.45 -2.47
C ASN A 246 16.46 -33.82 -1.15
N LEU A 247 15.67 -34.22 -0.15
CA LEU A 247 16.18 -34.96 1.02
C LEU A 247 16.77 -36.34 0.61
N PHE A 248 16.54 -36.79 -0.62
CA PHE A 248 17.18 -37.95 -1.24
C PHE A 248 17.52 -37.64 -2.71
N PRO A 249 18.80 -37.59 -3.10
CA PRO A 249 19.16 -37.42 -4.50
C PRO A 249 18.95 -38.75 -5.25
N GLU A 250 17.84 -38.88 -5.96
CA GLU A 250 17.68 -39.94 -6.97
C GLU A 250 18.71 -39.75 -8.11
N PRO A 251 19.28 -40.83 -8.68
CA PRO A 251 20.35 -40.72 -9.66
C PRO A 251 19.81 -40.10 -10.95
N ARG A 252 20.34 -38.92 -11.30
CA ARG A 252 20.28 -38.26 -12.62
C ARG A 252 19.16 -38.77 -13.53
N MET A 253 17.93 -38.28 -13.34
CA MET A 253 16.89 -38.45 -14.34
C MET A 253 17.24 -37.67 -15.61
N THR A 254 17.24 -38.40 -16.71
CA THR A 254 17.53 -37.97 -18.08
C THR A 254 16.45 -37.04 -18.63
N ASN A 255 16.89 -36.01 -19.36
CA ASN A 255 16.17 -35.15 -20.31
C ASN A 255 14.76 -35.59 -20.76
N THR A 256 13.74 -35.45 -19.91
CA THR A 256 12.35 -35.75 -20.31
C THR A 256 11.33 -34.83 -19.61
N ARG A 257 11.37 -33.52 -19.94
CA ARG A 257 10.20 -32.60 -19.94
C ARG A 257 10.62 -31.20 -20.45
N PRO A 258 10.39 -30.88 -21.74
CA PRO A 258 10.84 -29.62 -22.35
C PRO A 258 10.17 -28.34 -21.82
N TRP A 259 8.97 -28.45 -21.25
CA TRP A 259 8.12 -27.29 -20.87
C TRP A 259 8.28 -26.86 -19.40
N LEU A 260 9.31 -27.37 -18.72
CA LEU A 260 9.60 -27.16 -17.29
C LEU A 260 10.85 -26.31 -17.05
N GLN A 261 11.35 -25.60 -18.08
CA GLN A 261 12.74 -25.12 -18.08
C GLN A 261 12.94 -23.64 -18.38
N GLU A 262 11.89 -22.84 -18.58
CA GLU A 262 12.05 -21.39 -18.75
C GLU A 262 11.28 -20.61 -17.69
N ARG A 263 11.94 -19.59 -17.15
CA ARG A 263 11.34 -18.57 -16.30
C ARG A 263 11.24 -17.28 -17.08
N GLU A 264 10.27 -16.48 -16.70
CA GLU A 264 10.13 -15.12 -17.22
C GLU A 264 10.90 -14.16 -16.33
N GLU A 265 11.70 -13.30 -16.96
CA GLU A 265 12.42 -12.23 -16.27
C GLU A 265 12.00 -10.86 -16.82
N TYR A 266 11.77 -9.93 -15.90
CA TYR A 266 11.44 -8.55 -16.16
C TYR A 266 12.47 -7.67 -15.46
N HIS A 267 13.48 -7.25 -16.22
CA HIS A 267 14.57 -6.39 -15.74
C HIS A 267 14.18 -4.93 -15.92
N ILE A 268 14.06 -4.21 -14.82
CA ILE A 268 13.75 -2.78 -14.80
C ILE A 268 15.00 -2.01 -14.44
N THR A 269 15.41 -1.10 -15.32
CA THR A 269 16.60 -0.24 -15.12
C THR A 269 16.28 1.22 -15.35
N PRO A 270 17.00 2.15 -14.71
CA PRO A 270 16.89 3.56 -15.02
C PRO A 270 17.55 3.85 -16.36
N LYS A 271 17.00 4.82 -17.09
CA LYS A 271 17.65 5.31 -18.31
C LYS A 271 19.05 5.83 -18.01
N ASP A 272 19.99 5.40 -18.85
CA ASP A 272 21.41 5.76 -18.78
C ASP A 272 22.08 5.41 -17.43
N GLY A 273 21.50 4.48 -16.65
CA GLY A 273 21.98 4.14 -15.31
C GLY A 273 21.70 5.22 -14.25
N ASN A 274 20.95 6.28 -14.58
CA ASN A 274 20.69 7.40 -13.69
C ASN A 274 19.47 7.14 -12.80
N ILE A 275 19.69 6.78 -11.53
CA ILE A 275 18.60 6.53 -10.57
C ILE A 275 17.68 7.74 -10.30
N ARG A 276 18.12 8.97 -10.63
CA ARG A 276 17.26 10.17 -10.56
C ARG A 276 16.45 10.41 -11.84
N SER A 277 16.52 9.51 -12.81
CA SER A 277 15.69 9.54 -14.01
C SER A 277 14.25 9.18 -13.68
N ASN A 278 13.30 9.84 -14.33
CA ASN A 278 11.89 9.44 -14.36
C ASN A 278 11.56 8.52 -15.55
N GLN A 279 12.59 8.13 -16.32
CA GLN A 279 12.47 7.21 -17.45
C GLN A 279 13.06 5.86 -17.08
N VAL A 280 12.26 4.81 -17.29
CA VAL A 280 12.61 3.42 -16.95
C VAL A 280 12.58 2.53 -18.18
N LEU A 281 13.43 1.52 -18.19
CA LEU A 281 13.49 0.52 -19.25
C LEU A 281 13.02 -0.81 -18.70
N LEU A 282 12.23 -1.53 -19.49
CA LEU A 282 11.93 -2.94 -19.29
C LEU A 282 12.75 -3.76 -20.29
N ASN A 283 13.59 -4.65 -19.78
CA ASN A 283 14.44 -5.52 -20.59
C ASN A 283 15.25 -4.72 -21.64
N GLY A 284 15.78 -3.56 -21.23
CA GLY A 284 16.57 -2.66 -22.08
C GLY A 284 15.76 -1.79 -23.06
N LYS A 285 14.42 -1.82 -23.03
CA LYS A 285 13.55 -1.00 -23.86
C LYS A 285 12.83 0.05 -23.02
N LEU A 286 12.89 1.31 -23.45
CA LEU A 286 12.19 2.41 -22.77
C LEU A 286 10.68 2.11 -22.68
N LEU A 287 10.13 2.18 -21.47
CA LEU A 287 8.69 2.09 -21.25
C LEU A 287 8.04 3.45 -21.54
N THR A 288 7.23 3.49 -22.59
CA THR A 288 6.38 4.63 -22.94
C THR A 288 4.99 4.13 -23.28
N LEU A 289 3.99 4.98 -23.10
CA LEU A 289 2.65 4.69 -23.62
C LEU A 289 2.71 4.47 -25.14
N THR A 290 1.75 3.70 -25.65
CA THR A 290 1.56 3.58 -27.09
C THR A 290 1.15 4.92 -27.70
N GLN A 291 1.16 5.02 -29.03
CA GLN A 291 0.68 6.22 -29.74
C GLN A 291 -0.78 6.56 -29.43
N THR A 292 -1.56 5.58 -28.98
CA THR A 292 -2.96 5.73 -28.56
C THR A 292 -3.11 5.89 -27.05
N SER A 293 -2.02 6.20 -26.32
CA SER A 293 -1.99 6.39 -24.87
C SER A 293 -2.36 5.14 -24.04
N ASN A 294 -2.23 3.95 -24.61
CA ASN A 294 -2.43 2.69 -23.86
C ASN A 294 -1.15 2.27 -23.14
N ILE A 295 -1.32 1.47 -22.07
CA ILE A 295 -0.21 0.78 -21.41
C ILE A 295 0.42 -0.19 -22.43
N PRO A 296 1.75 -0.13 -22.66
CA PRO A 296 2.40 -1.04 -23.60
C PRO A 296 2.43 -2.48 -23.06
N GLU A 297 2.52 -3.46 -23.96
CA GLU A 297 2.73 -4.85 -23.57
C GLU A 297 4.08 -5.01 -22.85
N MET A 298 4.04 -5.55 -21.62
CA MET A 298 5.24 -5.82 -20.83
C MET A 298 5.78 -7.19 -21.18
N LYS A 299 6.72 -7.26 -22.13
CA LYS A 299 7.27 -8.53 -22.61
C LYS A 299 8.39 -9.05 -21.71
N PRO A 300 8.32 -10.30 -21.22
CA PRO A 300 9.42 -10.91 -20.50
C PRO A 300 10.59 -11.24 -21.43
N VAL A 301 11.74 -11.49 -20.82
CA VAL A 301 12.79 -12.33 -21.41
C VAL A 301 12.63 -13.73 -20.84
N PHE A 302 12.63 -14.73 -21.71
CA PHE A 302 12.63 -16.14 -21.29
C PHE A 302 14.07 -16.58 -21.06
N VAL A 303 14.33 -17.10 -19.87
CA VAL A 303 15.65 -17.57 -19.45
C VAL A 303 15.54 -18.98 -18.92
N THR A 304 16.51 -19.84 -19.22
CA THR A 304 16.50 -21.21 -18.72
C THR A 304 16.60 -21.23 -17.20
N THR A 305 15.81 -22.07 -16.52
CA THR A 305 15.72 -22.11 -15.05
C THR A 305 17.06 -22.42 -14.37
N PHE A 306 17.97 -23.10 -15.06
CA PHE A 306 19.31 -23.44 -14.57
C PHE A 306 20.35 -22.33 -14.73
N SER A 307 20.07 -21.30 -15.53
CA SER A 307 20.99 -20.17 -15.67
C SER A 307 20.88 -19.26 -14.45
N PRO A 308 21.99 -18.67 -13.96
CA PRO A 308 21.91 -17.66 -12.92
C PRO A 308 21.03 -16.48 -13.36
N ILE A 309 20.26 -15.89 -12.44
CA ILE A 309 19.58 -14.63 -12.65
C ILE A 309 20.62 -13.52 -12.54
N LYS A 310 20.83 -12.76 -13.61
CA LYS A 310 21.80 -11.67 -13.65
C LYS A 310 21.14 -10.34 -13.27
N ILE A 311 21.50 -9.77 -12.14
CA ILE A 311 20.91 -8.53 -11.62
C ILE A 311 21.89 -7.38 -11.84
N ALA A 312 21.58 -6.50 -12.79
CA ALA A 312 22.42 -5.36 -13.14
C ALA A 312 22.53 -4.33 -11.98
N PRO A 313 23.58 -3.48 -11.94
CA PRO A 313 23.62 -2.35 -11.01
C PRO A 313 22.37 -1.48 -11.17
N HIS A 314 21.92 -0.90 -10.06
CA HIS A 314 20.71 -0.08 -10.01
C HIS A 314 19.52 -0.66 -10.78
N SER A 315 19.03 -1.83 -10.37
CA SER A 315 17.95 -2.51 -11.08
C SER A 315 16.96 -3.21 -10.16
N PHE A 316 15.78 -3.48 -10.72
CA PHE A 316 14.79 -4.38 -10.15
C PHE A 316 14.59 -5.55 -11.11
N VAL A 317 14.49 -6.77 -10.61
CA VAL A 317 14.22 -7.94 -11.43
C VAL A 317 13.04 -8.69 -10.83
N PHE A 318 11.97 -8.80 -11.61
CA PHE A 318 10.87 -9.71 -11.31
C PHE A 318 11.10 -11.01 -12.06
N VAL A 319 11.00 -12.11 -11.34
CA VAL A 319 11.13 -13.45 -11.90
C VAL A 319 9.87 -14.23 -11.61
N THR A 320 9.27 -14.75 -12.67
CA THR A 320 8.08 -15.60 -12.59
C THR A 320 8.44 -17.00 -13.03
N ILE A 321 8.26 -17.96 -12.12
CA ILE A 321 8.46 -19.38 -12.40
C ILE A 321 7.08 -20.01 -12.53
N ARG A 322 6.70 -20.36 -13.76
CA ARG A 322 5.45 -21.07 -14.00
C ARG A 322 5.63 -22.53 -13.56
N ASN A 323 4.63 -23.09 -12.88
CA ASN A 323 4.56 -24.50 -12.47
C ASN A 323 5.55 -24.95 -11.37
N LEU A 324 6.03 -24.04 -10.52
CA LEU A 324 6.76 -24.44 -9.31
C LEU A 324 5.80 -25.14 -8.33
N GLN A 325 6.01 -26.43 -8.10
CA GLN A 325 5.28 -27.18 -7.05
C GLN A 325 5.99 -26.99 -5.71
N ALA A 326 5.66 -25.89 -5.02
CA ALA A 326 6.07 -25.71 -3.62
C ALA A 326 5.01 -26.32 -2.69
N PRO A 327 5.39 -27.13 -1.68
CA PRO A 327 4.46 -27.55 -0.65
C PRO A 327 3.93 -26.33 0.11
N ALA A 328 2.62 -26.34 0.37
CA ALA A 328 1.89 -25.24 1.01
C ALA A 328 2.17 -25.12 2.51
#